data_AF-U6KDJ3-F1
#
_entry.id   AF-U6KDJ3-F1
#
_cell.length_a   1.000
_cell.length_b   1.000
_cell.length_c   1.000
_cell.angle_alpha   90.00
_cell.angle_beta   90.00
_cell.angle_gamma   90.00
#
_symmetry.space_group_name_H-M   'P 1'
#
loop_
_entity.id
_entity.type
_entity.pdbx_description
1 polymer ?
#
loop_
_entity_poly.entity_id
_entity_poly.type
_entity_poly.pdbx_seq_one_letter_code
_entity_poly.pdbx_strand_id
1 'polypeptide(L)'
;MGLMELLRQMTDELKTHRQTNESRANTEIRANAQKDNSIRKGIAATEDGANMRSFLCLIEQEFRELEVPKEQWRLQLRKYLTGKAIAHWELLQRSGTEMSDWQLVRERLCERFGSLSRERMLERMKDNPWRGDYNEYIARFAEIVAQGETLAAEELVL
;
A
#
# COMPACT_ATOMS: atom_id res chain seq x y z
N MET A 1 60.96 15.11 -8.03
CA MET A 1 59.55 15.28 -7.63
C MET A 1 59.56 15.70 -6.16
N GLY A 2 59.14 16.93 -5.84
CA GLY A 2 59.26 17.46 -4.48
C GLY A 2 58.10 17.00 -3.58
N LEU A 3 58.37 16.76 -2.29
CA LEU A 3 57.38 16.34 -1.28
C LEU A 3 56.08 17.17 -1.27
N MET A 4 56.18 18.47 -1.58
CA MET A 4 55.03 19.37 -1.67
C MET A 4 54.10 19.06 -2.85
N GLU A 5 54.64 18.57 -3.97
CA GLU A 5 53.85 18.18 -5.16
C GLU A 5 53.02 16.93 -4.85
N LEU A 6 53.60 15.98 -4.11
CA LEU A 6 52.96 14.73 -3.74
C LEU A 6 51.82 14.94 -2.73
N LEU A 7 52.02 15.83 -1.75
CA LEU A 7 50.98 16.22 -0.80
C LEU A 7 49.82 16.95 -1.48
N ARG A 8 50.10 17.82 -2.46
CA ARG A 8 49.06 18.50 -3.24
C ARG A 8 48.22 17.50 -4.03
N GLN A 9 48.87 16.56 -4.70
CA GLN A 9 48.19 15.55 -5.51
C GLN A 9 47.29 14.62 -4.68
N MET A 10 47.75 14.14 -3.51
CA MET A 10 46.91 13.34 -2.61
C MET A 10 45.69 14.10 -2.08
N THR A 11 45.83 15.41 -1.85
CA THR A 11 44.72 16.25 -1.36
C THR A 11 43.66 16.44 -2.43
N ASP A 12 44.07 16.60 -3.69
CA ASP A 12 43.16 16.73 -4.82
C ASP A 12 42.44 15.40 -5.11
N GLU A 13 43.14 14.26 -5.05
CA GLU A 13 42.52 12.94 -5.22
C GLU A 13 41.45 12.62 -4.16
N LEU A 14 41.72 12.98 -2.89
CA LEU A 14 40.76 12.83 -1.79
C LEU A 14 39.52 13.73 -1.95
N LYS A 15 39.70 14.97 -2.41
CA LYS A 15 38.56 15.87 -2.73
C LYS A 15 37.72 15.30 -3.86
N THR A 16 38.36 14.77 -4.89
CA THR A 16 37.69 14.20 -6.06
C THR A 16 36.88 12.96 -5.69
N HIS A 17 37.44 12.07 -4.87
CA HIS A 17 36.73 10.88 -4.37
C HIS A 17 35.54 11.25 -3.50
N ARG A 18 35.69 12.26 -2.63
CA ARG A 18 34.59 12.74 -1.79
C ARG A 18 33.45 13.33 -2.60
N GLN A 19 33.76 14.19 -3.57
CA GLN A 19 32.73 14.78 -4.46
C GLN A 19 32.02 13.73 -5.30
N THR A 20 32.74 12.72 -5.78
CA THR A 20 32.14 11.62 -6.56
C THR A 20 31.16 10.81 -5.72
N ASN A 21 31.52 10.49 -4.47
CA ASN A 21 30.65 9.76 -3.55
C ASN A 21 29.42 10.58 -3.13
N GLU A 22 29.58 11.87 -2.83
CA GLU A 22 28.46 12.76 -2.50
C GLU A 22 27.50 12.93 -3.70
N SER A 23 28.05 13.05 -4.91
CA SER A 23 27.25 13.13 -6.15
C SER A 23 26.46 11.85 -6.37
N ARG A 24 27.09 10.69 -6.20
CA ARG A 24 26.46 9.39 -6.38
C ARG A 24 25.35 9.13 -5.35
N ALA A 25 25.59 9.45 -4.08
CA ALA A 25 24.57 9.37 -3.03
C ALA A 25 23.38 10.31 -3.31
N ASN A 26 23.63 11.55 -3.76
CA ASN A 26 22.57 12.48 -4.12
C ASN A 26 21.75 12.00 -5.32
N THR A 27 22.38 11.28 -6.26
CA THR A 27 21.71 10.73 -7.44
C THR A 27 20.80 9.55 -7.05
N GLU A 28 21.25 8.68 -6.15
CA GLU A 28 20.46 7.57 -5.60
C GLU A 28 19.27 8.07 -4.77
N ILE A 29 19.46 9.09 -3.93
CA ILE A 29 18.37 9.72 -3.17
C ILE A 29 17.30 10.28 -4.12
N ARG A 30 17.72 10.97 -5.19
CA ARG A 30 16.79 11.55 -6.18
C ARG A 30 16.06 10.49 -6.99
N ALA A 31 16.75 9.40 -7.37
CA ALA A 31 16.14 8.28 -8.09
C ALA A 31 15.09 7.56 -7.23
N ASN A 32 15.40 7.31 -5.95
CA ASN A 32 14.46 6.71 -5.01
C ASN A 32 13.24 7.60 -4.75
N ALA A 33 13.44 8.90 -4.53
CA ALA A 33 12.32 9.84 -4.36
C ALA A 33 11.40 9.92 -5.59
N GLN A 34 11.98 9.82 -6.79
CA GLN A 34 11.22 9.86 -8.04
C GLN A 34 10.48 8.54 -8.32
N LYS A 35 11.05 7.41 -7.89
CA LYS A 35 10.40 6.09 -7.89
C LYS A 35 9.23 6.07 -6.90
N ASP A 36 9.44 6.48 -5.64
CA ASP A 36 8.40 6.59 -4.62
C ASP A 36 7.21 7.44 -5.09
N ASN A 37 7.48 8.58 -5.73
CA ASN A 37 6.43 9.49 -6.18
C ASN A 37 5.65 8.92 -7.39
N SER A 38 6.33 8.19 -8.27
CA SER A 38 5.69 7.52 -9.41
C SER A 38 4.82 6.36 -8.95
N ILE A 39 5.24 5.62 -7.92
CA ILE A 39 4.46 4.50 -7.37
C ILE A 39 3.25 4.99 -6.57
N ARG A 40 3.41 6.01 -5.71
CA ARG A 40 2.27 6.66 -5.05
C ARG A 40 1.23 7.15 -6.04
N LYS A 41 1.68 7.69 -7.17
CA LYS A 41 0.83 8.15 -8.27
C LYS A 41 0.17 6.99 -9.03
N GLY A 42 0.82 5.83 -9.10
CA GLY A 42 0.26 4.59 -9.64
C GLY A 42 -0.88 4.04 -8.79
N ILE A 43 -0.67 3.91 -7.48
CA ILE A 43 -1.70 3.40 -6.55
C ILE A 43 -2.90 4.34 -6.46
N ALA A 44 -2.65 5.65 -6.37
CA ALA A 44 -3.71 6.66 -6.42
C ALA A 44 -4.43 6.74 -7.78
N ALA A 45 -3.86 6.20 -8.86
CA ALA A 45 -4.49 6.16 -10.19
C ALA A 45 -5.26 4.86 -10.45
N THR A 46 -4.94 3.77 -9.74
CA THR A 46 -5.61 2.47 -9.90
C THR A 46 -6.78 2.26 -8.94
N GLU A 47 -6.86 3.02 -7.85
CA GLU A 47 -7.93 2.91 -6.86
C GLU A 47 -8.89 4.09 -6.97
N ASP A 48 -10.15 3.83 -7.28
CA ASP A 48 -11.24 4.82 -7.20
C ASP A 48 -11.68 5.12 -5.75
N GLY A 49 -10.99 4.53 -4.76
CA GLY A 49 -11.28 4.65 -3.33
C GLY A 49 -12.50 3.86 -2.86
N ALA A 50 -13.10 3.01 -3.71
CA ALA A 50 -14.34 2.32 -3.39
C ALA A 50 -14.15 1.03 -2.57
N ASN A 51 -12.94 0.47 -2.51
CA ASN A 51 -12.70 -0.80 -1.83
C ASN A 51 -11.33 -0.86 -1.11
N MET A 52 -11.37 -0.62 0.21
CA MET A 52 -10.21 -0.71 1.09
C MET A 52 -9.51 -2.08 1.07
N ARG A 53 -10.21 -3.19 0.78
CA ARG A 53 -9.56 -4.51 0.65
C ARG A 53 -8.63 -4.56 -0.57
N SER A 54 -9.12 -4.08 -1.72
CA SER A 54 -8.33 -4.03 -2.96
C SER A 54 -7.11 -3.12 -2.81
N PHE A 55 -7.30 -1.94 -2.19
CA PHE A 55 -6.20 -1.03 -1.86
C PHE A 55 -5.11 -1.69 -1.02
N LEU A 56 -5.50 -2.33 0.09
CA LEU A 56 -4.54 -2.99 0.98
C LEU A 56 -3.80 -4.13 0.27
N CYS A 57 -4.46 -4.90 -0.61
CA CYS A 57 -3.80 -5.91 -1.42
C CYS A 57 -2.72 -5.33 -2.35
N LEU A 58 -2.99 -4.20 -3.02
CA LEU A 58 -2.02 -3.53 -3.88
C LEU A 58 -0.81 -3.01 -3.08
N ILE A 59 -1.06 -2.41 -1.92
CA ILE A 59 -0.01 -1.94 -1.01
C ILE A 59 0.84 -3.10 -0.49
N GLU A 60 0.22 -4.23 -0.12
CA GLU A 60 0.96 -5.42 0.31
C GLU A 60 1.88 -5.97 -0.78
N GLN A 61 1.40 -5.99 -2.02
CA GLN A 61 2.21 -6.40 -3.15
C GLN A 61 3.40 -5.46 -3.34
N GLU A 62 3.17 -4.13 -3.31
CA GLU A 62 4.23 -3.14 -3.41
C GLU A 62 5.27 -3.30 -2.30
N PHE A 63 4.84 -3.48 -1.04
CA PHE A 63 5.76 -3.65 0.07
C PHE A 63 6.61 -4.92 -0.05
N ARG A 64 6.07 -5.99 -0.65
CA ARG A 64 6.85 -7.19 -0.98
C ARG A 64 7.86 -6.92 -2.10
N GLU A 65 7.45 -6.23 -3.16
CA GLU A 65 8.31 -5.88 -4.29
C GLU A 65 9.45 -4.92 -3.88
N LEU A 66 9.20 -4.07 -2.89
CA LEU A 66 10.19 -3.17 -2.30
C LEU A 66 10.97 -3.79 -1.13
N GLU A 67 10.74 -5.07 -0.82
CA GLU A 67 11.38 -5.81 0.28
C GLU A 67 11.27 -5.08 1.63
N VAL A 68 10.16 -4.36 1.85
CA VAL A 68 9.91 -3.65 3.11
C VAL A 68 9.73 -4.70 4.22
N PRO A 69 10.45 -4.59 5.35
CA PRO A 69 10.21 -5.46 6.49
C PRO A 69 8.76 -5.35 6.97
N LYS A 70 8.11 -6.47 7.30
CA LYS A 70 6.69 -6.50 7.68
C LYS A 70 6.38 -5.58 8.86
N GLU A 71 7.33 -5.40 9.77
CA GLU A 71 7.25 -4.52 10.93
C GLU A 71 7.11 -3.05 10.54
N GLN A 72 7.54 -2.68 9.33
CA GLN A 72 7.45 -1.33 8.78
C GLN A 72 6.20 -1.09 7.92
N TRP A 73 5.47 -2.14 7.52
CA TRP A 73 4.33 -2.01 6.60
C TRP A 73 3.29 -1.04 7.13
N ARG A 74 3.00 -1.08 8.44
CA ARG A 74 2.12 -0.11 9.11
C ARG A 74 2.56 1.34 8.93
N LEU A 75 3.85 1.61 9.13
CA LEU A 75 4.37 2.98 9.05
C LEU A 75 4.36 3.49 7.62
N GLN A 76 4.65 2.60 6.66
CA GLN A 76 4.60 2.92 5.24
C GLN A 76 3.15 3.14 4.78
N LEU A 77 2.20 2.28 5.18
CA LEU A 77 0.78 2.38 4.82
C LEU A 77 0.19 3.76 5.15
N ARG A 78 0.54 4.32 6.30
CA ARG A 78 0.09 5.66 6.71
C ARG A 78 0.33 6.74 5.65
N LYS A 79 1.40 6.61 4.84
CA LYS A 79 1.75 7.58 3.79
C LYS A 79 0.80 7.57 2.60
N TYR A 80 0.03 6.51 2.44
CA TYR A 80 -0.92 6.31 1.34
C TYR A 80 -2.36 6.59 1.77
N LEU A 81 -2.65 6.58 3.07
CA LEU A 81 -3.97 6.93 3.60
C LEU A 81 -4.25 8.43 3.46
N THR A 82 -5.43 8.78 2.97
CA THR A 82 -5.88 10.17 2.83
C THR A 82 -7.33 10.35 3.31
N GLY A 83 -7.78 11.60 3.46
CA GLY A 83 -9.17 11.93 3.80
C GLY A 83 -9.70 11.27 5.08
N LYS A 84 -10.81 10.54 4.96
CA LYS A 84 -11.45 9.87 6.12
C LYS A 84 -10.63 8.69 6.64
N ALA A 85 -9.83 8.04 5.78
CA ALA A 85 -9.04 6.87 6.16
C ALA A 85 -7.89 7.25 7.12
N ILE A 86 -7.19 8.37 6.85
CA ILE A 86 -6.14 8.85 7.77
C ILE A 86 -6.72 9.35 9.11
N ALA A 87 -7.89 10.00 9.10
CA ALA A 87 -8.56 10.41 10.34
C ALA A 87 -8.95 9.21 11.22
N HIS A 88 -9.44 8.12 10.61
CA HIS A 88 -9.75 6.89 11.33
C HIS A 88 -8.50 6.17 11.83
N TRP A 89 -7.44 6.14 11.02
CA TRP A 89 -6.14 5.62 11.44
C TRP A 89 -5.61 6.31 12.71
N GLU A 90 -5.69 7.64 12.77
CA GLU A 90 -5.28 8.41 13.96
C GLU A 90 -6.16 8.12 15.18
N LEU A 91 -7.46 7.93 14.98
CA LEU A 91 -8.37 7.51 16.05
C LEU A 91 -7.96 6.17 16.64
N LEU A 92 -7.67 5.17 15.80
CA LEU A 92 -7.27 3.84 16.25
C LEU A 92 -5.94 3.86 17.02
N GLN A 93 -4.99 4.73 16.63
CA GLN A 93 -3.76 4.91 17.40
C GLN A 93 -4.04 5.52 18.78
N ARG A 94 -4.95 6.50 18.87
CA ARG A 94 -5.31 7.17 20.12
C ARG A 94 -6.09 6.27 21.08
N SER A 95 -6.87 5.32 20.56
CA SER A 95 -7.62 4.36 21.38
C SER A 95 -6.76 3.25 21.98
N GLY A 96 -5.44 3.26 21.73
CA GLY A 96 -4.54 2.21 22.22
C GLY A 96 -4.78 0.86 21.56
N THR A 97 -5.41 0.84 20.38
CA THR A 97 -5.62 -0.38 19.61
C THR A 97 -4.26 -0.96 19.23
N GLU A 98 -4.06 -2.24 19.54
CA GLU A 98 -2.90 -3.01 19.12
C GLU A 98 -2.82 -2.92 17.59
N MET A 99 -1.68 -2.46 17.11
CA MET A 99 -1.45 -2.14 15.71
C MET A 99 -0.11 -2.69 15.23
N SER A 100 0.48 -3.59 16.02
CA SER A 100 1.73 -4.27 15.67
C SER A 100 1.44 -5.40 14.70
N ASP A 101 0.26 -6.01 14.81
CA ASP A 101 -0.21 -7.00 13.87
C ASP A 101 -0.79 -6.35 12.60
N TRP A 102 -0.15 -6.62 11.47
CA TRP A 102 -0.61 -6.21 10.15
C TRP A 102 -2.00 -6.76 9.83
N GLN A 103 -2.33 -7.98 10.23
CA GLN A 103 -3.62 -8.57 9.93
C GLN A 103 -4.75 -7.82 10.63
N LEU A 104 -4.55 -7.47 11.90
CA LEU A 104 -5.49 -6.65 12.67
C LEU A 104 -5.66 -5.26 12.06
N VAL A 105 -4.57 -4.64 11.56
CA VAL A 105 -4.63 -3.36 10.84
C VAL A 105 -5.55 -3.45 9.62
N ARG A 106 -5.42 -4.52 8.83
CA ARG A 106 -6.28 -4.74 7.65
C ARG A 106 -7.74 -4.85 8.04
N GLU A 107 -8.04 -5.69 9.03
CA GLU A 107 -9.41 -5.92 9.49
C GLU A 107 -10.08 -4.61 9.93
N ARG A 108 -9.41 -3.80 10.74
CA ARG A 108 -9.96 -2.51 11.22
C ARG A 108 -10.22 -1.51 10.10
N LEU A 109 -9.31 -1.41 9.12
CA LEU A 109 -9.53 -0.53 7.98
C LEU A 109 -10.66 -1.04 7.08
N CYS A 110 -10.76 -2.35 6.89
CA CYS A 110 -11.83 -2.97 6.09
C CYS A 110 -13.19 -2.85 6.77
N GLU A 111 -13.29 -3.02 8.10
CA GLU A 111 -14.54 -2.82 8.87
C GLU A 111 -15.13 -1.43 8.63
N ARG A 112 -14.27 -0.41 8.46
CA ARG A 112 -14.71 0.98 8.34
C ARG A 112 -14.90 1.45 6.89
N PHE A 113 -14.09 0.94 5.97
CA PHE A 113 -13.98 1.48 4.59
C PHE A 113 -14.04 0.42 3.49
N GLY A 114 -14.18 -0.86 3.84
CA GLY A 114 -14.02 -1.97 2.90
C GLY A 114 -15.06 -3.08 3.01
N SER A 115 -16.17 -2.86 3.72
CA SER A 115 -17.25 -3.83 3.77
C SER A 115 -18.60 -3.22 3.38
N LEU A 116 -19.15 -3.75 2.28
CA LEU A 116 -20.57 -4.01 2.19
C LEU A 116 -20.93 -4.85 3.42
N SER A 117 -21.81 -4.31 4.28
CA SER A 117 -22.30 -5.06 5.45
C SER A 117 -22.89 -6.39 5.00
N ARG A 118 -22.89 -7.38 5.89
CA ARG A 118 -23.52 -8.69 5.64
C ARG A 118 -24.92 -8.56 5.03
N GLU A 119 -25.80 -7.71 5.57
CA GLU A 119 -27.15 -7.53 5.01
C GLU A 119 -27.10 -6.99 3.58
N ARG A 120 -26.26 -5.99 3.33
CA ARG A 120 -26.18 -5.32 2.02
C ARG A 120 -25.49 -6.20 0.97
N MET A 121 -24.55 -7.04 1.38
CA MET A 121 -23.96 -8.08 0.53
C MET A 121 -25.02 -9.12 0.13
N LEU A 122 -25.83 -9.59 1.09
CA LEU A 122 -26.92 -10.53 0.81
C LEU A 122 -28.00 -9.93 -0.10
N GLU A 123 -28.34 -8.64 0.06
CA GLU A 123 -29.22 -7.92 -0.86
C GLU A 123 -28.64 -7.90 -2.29
N ARG A 124 -27.36 -7.50 -2.44
CA ARG A 124 -26.73 -7.47 -3.78
C ARG A 124 -26.59 -8.85 -4.41
N MET A 125 -26.36 -9.90 -3.62
CA MET A 125 -26.35 -11.27 -4.10
C MET A 125 -27.72 -11.69 -4.64
N LYS A 126 -28.81 -11.34 -3.94
CA LYS A 126 -30.18 -11.56 -4.44
C LYS A 126 -30.48 -10.77 -5.72
N ASP A 127 -29.93 -9.57 -5.83
CA ASP A 127 -30.08 -8.69 -7.00
C ASP A 127 -29.19 -9.09 -8.20
N ASN A 128 -28.33 -10.11 -8.05
CA ASN A 128 -27.53 -10.70 -9.12
C ASN A 128 -28.06 -12.10 -9.53
N PRO A 129 -29.29 -12.23 -10.08
CA PRO A 129 -29.78 -13.52 -10.56
C PRO A 129 -29.03 -13.94 -11.83
N TRP A 130 -28.96 -15.25 -12.06
CA TRP A 130 -28.46 -15.80 -13.33
C TRP A 130 -29.33 -15.32 -14.51
N ARG A 131 -28.70 -14.72 -15.52
CA ARG A 131 -29.39 -14.19 -16.72
C ARG A 131 -28.96 -14.84 -18.04
N GLY A 132 -28.13 -15.88 -17.98
CA GLY A 132 -27.63 -16.59 -19.16
C GLY A 132 -26.22 -16.17 -19.62
N ASP A 133 -25.66 -15.08 -19.09
CA ASP A 133 -24.28 -14.66 -19.36
C ASP A 133 -23.36 -15.01 -18.18
N TYR A 134 -22.43 -15.93 -18.43
CA TYR A 134 -21.46 -16.41 -17.46
C TYR A 134 -20.48 -15.33 -17.01
N ASN A 135 -19.92 -14.57 -17.95
CA ASN A 135 -18.88 -13.59 -17.66
C ASN A 135 -19.48 -12.41 -16.88
N GLU A 136 -20.67 -11.98 -17.26
CA GLU A 136 -21.38 -10.88 -16.59
C GLU A 136 -21.77 -11.27 -15.16
N TYR A 137 -22.30 -12.49 -14.97
CA TYR A 137 -22.67 -12.99 -13.64
C TYR A 137 -21.46 -13.12 -12.71
N ILE A 138 -20.36 -13.72 -13.19
CA ILE A 138 -19.15 -13.92 -12.39
C ILE A 138 -18.45 -12.60 -12.09
N ALA A 139 -18.42 -11.65 -13.02
CA ALA A 139 -17.86 -10.33 -12.76
C ALA A 139 -18.62 -9.61 -11.63
N ARG A 140 -19.96 -9.60 -11.68
CA ARG A 140 -20.80 -9.02 -10.62
C ARG A 140 -20.64 -9.74 -9.29
N PHE A 141 -20.63 -11.07 -9.31
CA PHE A 141 -20.40 -11.88 -8.11
C PHE A 141 -19.05 -11.55 -7.47
N ALA A 142 -17.98 -11.54 -8.27
CA ALA A 142 -16.63 -11.21 -7.81
C ALA A 142 -16.56 -9.79 -7.23
N GLU A 143 -17.25 -8.83 -7.84
CA GLU A 143 -17.34 -7.46 -7.33
C GLU A 143 -18.04 -7.40 -5.96
N ILE A 144 -19.18 -8.09 -5.80
CA ILE A 144 -19.93 -8.13 -4.54
C ILE A 144 -19.09 -8.77 -3.43
N VAL A 145 -18.43 -9.91 -3.71
CA VAL A 145 -17.58 -10.60 -2.73
C VAL A 145 -16.33 -9.79 -2.41
N ALA A 146 -15.72 -9.13 -3.40
CA ALA A 146 -14.54 -8.30 -3.18
C ALA A 146 -14.83 -7.13 -2.23
N GLN A 147 -16.05 -6.59 -2.27
CA GLN A 147 -16.48 -5.49 -1.41
C GLN A 147 -17.14 -5.98 -0.11
N GLY A 148 -17.51 -7.26 0.01
CA GLY A 148 -18.31 -7.82 1.11
C GLY A 148 -17.51 -8.30 2.33
N GLU A 149 -18.24 -8.79 3.33
CA GLU A 149 -17.67 -9.55 4.45
C GLU A 149 -17.34 -10.99 4.03
N THR A 150 -16.37 -11.60 4.71
CA THR A 150 -16.10 -13.04 4.55
C THR A 150 -17.27 -13.81 5.17
N LEU A 151 -18.00 -14.58 4.35
CA LEU A 151 -19.08 -15.45 4.81
C LEU A 151 -18.58 -16.89 4.96
N ALA A 152 -19.12 -17.62 5.93
CA ALA A 152 -18.86 -19.04 6.07
C ALA A 152 -19.55 -19.81 4.92
N ALA A 153 -19.00 -20.96 4.52
CA ALA A 153 -19.52 -21.71 3.37
C ALA A 153 -20.98 -22.16 3.56
N GLU A 154 -21.37 -22.40 4.81
CA GLU A 154 -22.71 -22.79 5.22
C GLU A 154 -23.74 -21.67 5.01
N GLU A 155 -23.27 -20.41 4.94
CA GLU A 155 -24.11 -19.23 4.70
C GLU A 155 -24.28 -18.92 3.21
N LEU A 156 -23.52 -19.57 2.32
CA LEU A 156 -23.60 -19.40 0.87
C LEU A 156 -24.69 -20.27 0.22
N VAL A 157 -25.39 -21.09 1.00
CA VAL A 157 -26.50 -21.91 0.53
C VAL A 157 -27.79 -21.08 0.61
N LEU A 158 -28.16 -20.45 -0.52
CA LEU A 158 -29.48 -19.85 -0.74
C LEU A 158 -30.43 -20.85 -1.39
#